data_AF-A0A6M1T6L4-F1
#
_entry.id   AF-A0A6M1T6L4-F1
#
_cell.length_a   1.000
_cell.length_b   1.000
_cell.length_c   1.000
_cell.angle_alpha   90.00
_cell.angle_beta   90.00
_cell.angle_gamma   90.00
#
_symmetry.space_group_name_H-M   'P 1'
#
loop_
_entity.id
_entity.type
_entity.pdbx_description
1 polymer ?
#
loop_
_entity_poly.entity_id
_entity_poly.type
_entity_poly.pdbx_seq_one_letter_code
_entity_poly.pdbx_strand_id
1 'polypeptide(L)'
;MSNIFNDFDLSSFWDECEYALSTYRLEEADEATISEVETKLSYKLPDSYIELMQYKNGGIPCNTAFPTQESTTWATSHVAIAGIMGIGSSKSYSLCGSMGSQFMIDEWGYPNIGIYFGNCPSAGHDMIALDYRKCGLSGIPQVVHVAQVSDYKITFLAHTFEEFVKGLVPDHVFD
;
A
#
# COMPACT_ATOMS: atom_id res chain seq x y z
N MET A 1 -18.77 -8.99 -8.21
CA MET A 1 -17.44 -8.67 -7.68
C MET A 1 -16.52 -9.79 -8.10
N SER A 2 -15.33 -9.43 -8.57
CA SER A 2 -14.24 -10.39 -8.75
C SER A 2 -13.95 -11.07 -7.42
N ASN A 3 -13.44 -12.30 -7.45
CA ASN A 3 -13.18 -13.11 -6.27
C ASN A 3 -11.67 -13.40 -6.28
N ILE A 4 -10.86 -12.34 -6.24
CA ILE A 4 -9.41 -12.37 -6.41
C ILE A 4 -8.76 -13.03 -5.19
N PHE A 5 -9.25 -12.72 -3.99
CA PHE A 5 -8.77 -13.34 -2.74
C PHE A 5 -9.54 -14.60 -2.33
N ASN A 6 -10.12 -15.34 -3.29
CA ASN A 6 -10.99 -16.50 -2.99
C ASN A 6 -10.31 -17.65 -2.22
N ASP A 7 -8.98 -17.73 -2.30
CA ASP A 7 -8.09 -18.71 -1.67
C ASP A 7 -7.33 -18.12 -0.47
N PHE A 8 -7.67 -16.91 -0.04
CA PHE A 8 -6.98 -16.17 1.02
C PHE A 8 -7.96 -15.71 2.10
N ASP A 9 -7.64 -15.99 3.36
CA ASP A 9 -8.51 -15.64 4.48
C ASP A 9 -8.34 -14.16 4.87
N LEU A 10 -9.22 -13.30 4.32
CA LEU A 10 -9.27 -11.88 4.69
C LEU A 10 -9.77 -11.63 6.12
N SER A 11 -10.43 -12.59 6.76
CA SER A 11 -11.01 -12.39 8.10
C SER A 11 -9.95 -12.26 9.20
N SER A 12 -8.80 -12.90 9.01
CA SER A 12 -7.64 -12.84 9.90
C SER A 12 -6.54 -11.88 9.42
N PHE A 13 -6.74 -11.21 8.28
CA PHE A 13 -5.72 -10.37 7.66
C PHE A 13 -5.42 -9.06 8.43
N TRP A 14 -6.46 -8.42 8.99
CA TRP A 14 -6.34 -7.10 9.62
C TRP A 14 -6.20 -7.19 11.14
N ASP A 15 -5.26 -6.41 11.70
CA ASP A 15 -5.20 -6.10 13.11
C ASP A 15 -6.28 -5.04 13.45
N GLU A 16 -7.17 -5.40 14.37
CA GLU A 16 -8.31 -4.58 14.80
C GLU A 16 -8.00 -3.77 16.06
N CYS A 17 -6.72 -3.45 16.30
CA CYS A 17 -6.32 -2.56 17.39
C CYS A 17 -6.92 -1.15 17.23
N GLU A 18 -7.14 -0.47 18.35
CA GLU A 18 -7.75 0.87 18.38
C GLU A 18 -6.99 1.90 17.52
N TYR A 19 -5.66 1.75 17.45
CA TYR A 19 -4.83 2.59 16.59
C TYR A 19 -5.16 2.40 15.10
N ALA A 20 -5.26 1.16 14.62
CA ALA A 20 -5.60 0.88 13.23
C ALA A 20 -6.98 1.45 12.86
N LEU A 21 -7.97 1.28 13.75
CA LEU A 21 -9.34 1.77 13.57
C LEU A 21 -9.43 3.30 13.54
N SER A 22 -8.74 3.97 14.45
CA SER A 22 -8.77 5.44 14.52
C SER A 22 -7.99 6.10 13.38
N THR A 23 -6.90 5.47 12.95
CA THR A 23 -5.88 6.09 12.10
C THR A 23 -6.07 5.79 10.62
N TYR A 24 -6.43 4.55 10.28
CA TYR A 24 -6.50 4.09 8.89
C TYR A 24 -7.92 3.79 8.43
N ARG A 25 -8.79 3.27 9.31
CA ARG A 25 -10.09 2.76 8.88
C ARG A 25 -11.00 3.88 8.37
N LEU A 26 -11.36 3.80 7.09
CA LEU A 26 -12.35 4.65 6.43
C LEU A 26 -13.72 3.97 6.37
N GLU A 27 -14.73 4.74 5.97
CA GLU A 27 -16.00 4.19 5.50
C GLU A 27 -15.80 3.32 4.25
N GLU A 28 -16.79 2.51 3.91
CA GLU A 28 -16.75 1.64 2.73
C GLU A 28 -16.45 2.43 1.45
N ALA A 29 -15.55 1.92 0.62
CA ALA A 29 -15.19 2.55 -0.65
C ALA A 29 -16.26 2.23 -1.71
N ASP A 30 -17.24 3.11 -1.83
CA ASP A 30 -18.24 3.03 -2.90
C ASP A 30 -17.68 3.44 -4.27
N GLU A 31 -18.43 3.17 -5.34
CA GLU A 31 -18.01 3.48 -6.71
C GLU A 31 -17.68 4.97 -6.93
N ALA A 32 -18.42 5.85 -6.24
CA ALA A 32 -18.18 7.29 -6.32
C ALA A 32 -16.84 7.67 -5.71
N THR A 33 -16.52 7.15 -4.52
CA THR A 33 -15.26 7.38 -3.81
C THR A 33 -14.08 6.81 -4.59
N ILE A 34 -14.24 5.60 -5.15
CA ILE A 34 -13.21 4.97 -6.01
C ILE A 34 -12.93 5.86 -7.23
N SER A 35 -13.98 6.28 -7.95
CA SER A 35 -13.82 7.13 -9.14
C SER A 35 -13.20 8.49 -8.80
N GLU A 36 -13.52 9.07 -7.64
CA GLU A 36 -12.92 10.33 -7.19
C GLU A 36 -11.42 10.17 -6.94
N VAL A 37 -11.01 9.12 -6.22
CA VAL A 37 -9.60 8.84 -5.91
C VAL A 37 -8.80 8.56 -7.19
N GLU A 38 -9.31 7.71 -8.09
CA GLU A 38 -8.66 7.44 -9.38
C GLU A 38 -8.49 8.71 -10.22
N THR A 39 -9.50 9.59 -10.22
CA THR A 39 -9.45 10.88 -10.94
C THR A 39 -8.39 11.80 -10.32
N LYS A 40 -8.35 11.92 -9.00
CA LYS A 40 -7.36 12.77 -8.30
C LYS A 40 -5.93 12.28 -8.50
N LEU A 41 -5.70 10.97 -8.44
CA LEU A 41 -4.37 10.39 -8.59
C LEU A 41 -3.99 10.15 -10.05
N SER A 42 -4.93 10.22 -11.00
CA SER A 42 -4.74 9.94 -12.43
C SER A 42 -4.33 8.51 -12.76
N TYR A 43 -4.57 7.55 -11.86
CA TYR A 43 -4.26 6.13 -12.03
C TYR A 43 -5.51 5.28 -11.73
N LYS A 44 -5.69 4.19 -12.48
CA LYS A 44 -6.67 3.17 -12.15
C LYS A 44 -6.17 2.30 -11.01
N LEU A 45 -6.98 2.12 -9.97
CA LEU A 45 -6.66 1.24 -8.86
C LEU A 45 -6.72 -0.23 -9.34
N PRO A 46 -5.81 -1.11 -8.88
CA PRO A 46 -5.92 -2.53 -9.17
C PRO A 46 -7.23 -3.10 -8.59
N ASP A 47 -7.89 -3.99 -9.31
CA ASP A 47 -9.12 -4.65 -8.83
C ASP A 47 -8.90 -5.35 -7.48
N SER A 48 -7.72 -5.94 -7.25
CA SER A 48 -7.34 -6.56 -5.98
C SER A 48 -7.23 -5.53 -4.84
N TYR A 49 -6.80 -4.30 -5.14
CA TYR A 49 -6.77 -3.24 -4.13
C TYR A 49 -8.19 -2.83 -3.75
N ILE A 50 -9.06 -2.63 -4.75
CA ILE A 50 -10.47 -2.31 -4.53
C ILE A 50 -11.17 -3.42 -3.72
N GLU A 51 -11.00 -4.69 -4.09
CA GLU A 51 -11.60 -5.83 -3.40
C GLU A 51 -11.19 -5.89 -1.92
N LEU A 52 -9.90 -5.69 -1.62
CA LEU A 52 -9.42 -5.64 -0.24
C LEU A 52 -10.03 -4.48 0.55
N MET A 53 -10.15 -3.31 -0.08
CA MET A 53 -10.69 -2.09 0.55
C MET A 53 -12.21 -2.12 0.72
N GLN A 54 -12.92 -2.83 -0.16
CA GLN A 54 -14.34 -3.14 0.01
C GLN A 54 -14.57 -4.12 1.17
N TYR A 55 -13.63 -5.03 1.42
CA TYR A 55 -13.68 -5.86 2.62
C TYR A 55 -13.48 -5.03 3.89
N LYS A 56 -12.34 -4.32 3.99
CA LYS A 56 -12.15 -3.28 5.00
C LYS A 56 -11.23 -2.16 4.49
N ASN A 57 -11.72 -0.92 4.47
CA ASN A 57 -11.08 0.20 3.80
C ASN A 57 -9.94 0.83 4.63
N GLY A 58 -8.71 0.33 4.45
CA GLY A 58 -7.49 0.82 5.09
C GLY A 58 -7.29 0.31 6.51
N GLY A 59 -6.07 -0.11 6.86
CA GLY A 59 -5.79 -0.71 8.17
C GLY A 59 -4.34 -1.16 8.33
N ILE A 60 -4.08 -1.91 9.40
CA ILE A 60 -2.78 -2.55 9.66
C ILE A 60 -2.95 -4.06 9.49
N PRO A 61 -2.17 -4.72 8.63
CA PRO A 61 -2.21 -6.18 8.53
C PRO A 61 -1.60 -6.85 9.77
N CYS A 62 -2.06 -8.05 10.13
CA CYS A 62 -1.43 -8.88 11.17
C CYS A 62 0.00 -9.29 10.80
N ASN A 63 0.25 -9.49 9.50
CA ASN A 63 1.55 -9.80 8.93
C ASN A 63 2.13 -8.55 8.28
N THR A 64 3.23 -8.05 8.81
CA THR A 64 3.77 -6.72 8.46
C THR A 64 5.10 -6.75 7.72
N ALA A 65 5.64 -7.93 7.41
CA ALA A 65 6.91 -8.05 6.70
C ALA A 65 6.72 -8.69 5.33
N PHE A 66 7.48 -8.21 4.33
CA PHE A 66 7.52 -8.79 2.99
C PHE A 66 8.96 -9.22 2.64
N PRO A 67 9.21 -10.50 2.33
CA PRO A 67 10.55 -10.98 1.98
C PRO A 67 11.07 -10.34 0.68
N THR A 68 12.36 -10.02 0.64
CA THR A 68 13.05 -9.58 -0.58
C THR A 68 14.44 -10.20 -0.67
N GLN A 69 14.93 -10.40 -1.89
CA GLN A 69 16.30 -10.86 -2.15
C GLN A 69 17.31 -9.72 -2.24
N GLU A 70 16.82 -8.47 -2.28
CA GLU A 70 17.65 -7.27 -2.35
C GLU A 70 17.67 -6.55 -1.01
N SER A 71 18.87 -6.26 -0.50
CA SER A 71 19.01 -5.44 0.70
C SER A 71 18.40 -4.05 0.51
N THR A 72 17.60 -3.66 1.49
CA THR A 72 16.99 -2.34 1.60
C THR A 72 17.62 -1.57 2.76
N THR A 73 17.18 -0.33 2.97
CA THR A 73 17.56 0.45 4.15
C THR A 73 16.90 -0.04 5.44
N TRP A 74 15.85 -0.86 5.33
CA TRP A 74 15.19 -1.47 6.47
C TRP A 74 15.95 -2.72 6.93
N ALA A 75 16.10 -3.70 6.04
CA ALA A 75 16.76 -4.96 6.33
C ALA A 75 17.42 -5.57 5.09
N THR A 76 18.24 -6.60 5.31
CA THR A 76 18.97 -7.32 4.25
C THR A 76 18.09 -8.27 3.44
N SER A 77 16.95 -8.70 3.98
CA SER A 77 16.13 -9.78 3.41
C SER A 77 14.62 -9.51 3.43
N HIS A 78 14.17 -8.34 3.89
CA HIS A 78 12.76 -7.98 3.92
C HIS A 78 12.54 -6.46 3.96
N VAL A 79 11.30 -6.05 3.75
CA VAL A 79 10.78 -4.72 4.08
C VAL A 79 9.64 -4.87 5.08
N ALA A 80 9.39 -3.83 5.88
CA ALA A 80 8.27 -3.80 6.81
C ALA A 80 7.26 -2.72 6.39
N ILE A 81 5.98 -3.01 6.64
CA ILE A 81 4.88 -2.04 6.53
C ILE A 81 4.28 -1.77 7.91
N ALA A 82 3.84 -0.55 8.13
CA ALA A 82 3.11 -0.10 9.31
C ALA A 82 1.60 0.02 9.05
N GLY A 83 1.18 -0.03 7.79
CA GLY A 83 -0.23 0.05 7.42
C GLY A 83 -0.43 0.14 5.91
N ILE A 84 -1.65 -0.16 5.49
CA ILE A 84 -2.14 -0.03 4.12
C ILE A 84 -3.20 1.07 4.14
N MET A 85 -2.97 2.15 3.40
CA MET A 85 -3.90 3.26 3.25
C MET A 85 -5.21 2.76 2.62
N GLY A 86 -6.33 3.38 2.97
CA GLY A 86 -7.61 3.12 2.32
C GLY A 86 -7.93 4.11 1.19
N ILE A 87 -8.94 3.78 0.40
CA ILE A 87 -9.49 4.59 -0.68
C ILE A 87 -10.35 5.70 -0.06
N GLY A 88 -9.91 6.94 -0.20
CA GLY A 88 -10.63 8.13 0.25
C GLY A 88 -9.67 9.23 0.70
N SER A 89 -10.21 10.20 1.45
CA SER A 89 -9.48 11.37 1.93
C SER A 89 -9.76 11.75 3.39
N SER A 90 -10.66 11.06 4.08
CA SER A 90 -11.14 11.47 5.42
C SER A 90 -10.14 11.19 6.56
N LYS A 91 -9.14 10.34 6.31
CA LYS A 91 -8.05 10.02 7.24
C LYS A 91 -6.72 10.56 6.71
N SER A 92 -5.81 10.95 7.61
CA SER A 92 -4.48 11.40 7.22
C SER A 92 -3.73 10.35 6.39
N TYR A 93 -3.82 9.07 6.80
CA TYR A 93 -3.26 7.92 6.08
C TYR A 93 -4.30 7.22 5.20
N SER A 94 -4.94 8.01 4.34
CA SER A 94 -5.72 7.52 3.20
C SER A 94 -5.03 7.95 1.90
N LEU A 95 -5.36 7.31 0.78
CA LEU A 95 -4.70 7.58 -0.51
C LEU A 95 -4.70 9.06 -0.90
N CYS A 96 -5.80 9.78 -0.62
CA CYS A 96 -5.94 11.22 -0.83
C CYS A 96 -6.01 12.01 0.50
N GLY A 97 -5.47 11.46 1.57
CA GLY A 97 -5.35 12.13 2.87
C GLY A 97 -4.23 13.17 2.92
N SER A 98 -4.10 13.87 4.05
CA SER A 98 -3.05 14.87 4.28
C SER A 98 -1.63 14.31 4.29
N MET A 99 -1.47 12.99 4.49
CA MET A 99 -0.21 12.26 4.38
C MET A 99 -0.33 11.13 3.33
N GLY A 100 -1.18 11.34 2.31
CA GLY A 100 -1.44 10.38 1.25
C GLY A 100 -0.43 10.44 0.10
N SER A 101 -0.77 9.79 -1.02
CA SER A 101 0.17 9.59 -2.13
C SER A 101 0.71 10.89 -2.74
N GLN A 102 -0.16 11.86 -2.97
CA GLN A 102 0.23 13.14 -3.60
C GLN A 102 1.13 13.97 -2.67
N PHE A 103 0.88 13.94 -1.36
CA PHE A 103 1.72 14.60 -0.36
C PHE A 103 3.15 14.05 -0.37
N MET A 104 3.31 12.72 -0.48
CA MET A 104 4.65 12.12 -0.52
C MET A 104 5.43 12.59 -1.76
N ILE A 105 4.75 12.80 -2.89
CA ILE A 105 5.38 13.31 -4.12
C ILE A 105 5.74 14.79 -3.97
N ASP A 106 4.76 15.62 -3.64
CA ASP A 106 4.90 17.09 -3.69
C ASP A 106 5.77 17.64 -2.56
N GLU A 107 5.59 17.12 -1.34
CA GLU A 107 6.24 17.66 -0.14
C GLU A 107 7.48 16.87 0.28
N TRP A 108 7.47 15.55 0.06
CA TRP A 108 8.59 14.67 0.42
C TRP A 108 9.50 14.30 -0.74
N GLY A 109 9.18 14.73 -1.97
CA GLY A 109 10.02 14.56 -3.15
C GLY A 109 10.06 13.14 -3.71
N TYR A 110 9.12 12.27 -3.32
CA TYR A 110 9.05 10.92 -3.87
C TYR A 110 8.78 10.94 -5.38
N PRO A 111 9.38 10.02 -6.15
CA PRO A 111 9.22 10.01 -7.60
C PRO A 111 7.77 9.74 -8.01
N ASN A 112 7.26 10.47 -8.99
CA ASN A 112 5.92 10.25 -9.53
C ASN A 112 5.90 9.01 -10.44
N ILE A 113 5.80 7.84 -9.81
CA ILE A 113 5.79 6.53 -10.48
C ILE A 113 4.41 5.85 -10.46
N GLY A 114 3.48 6.39 -9.68
CA GLY A 114 2.22 5.72 -9.38
C GLY A 114 1.62 6.16 -8.05
N ILE A 115 1.05 5.20 -7.32
CA ILE A 115 0.32 5.44 -6.07
C ILE A 115 1.11 4.90 -4.88
N TYR A 116 1.48 5.77 -3.94
CA TYR A 116 2.02 5.37 -2.64
C TYR A 116 0.86 4.99 -1.72
N PHE A 117 0.87 3.76 -1.23
CA PHE A 117 -0.25 3.19 -0.48
C PHE A 117 0.14 2.54 0.85
N GLY A 118 1.40 2.15 1.02
CA GLY A 118 1.85 1.45 2.22
C GLY A 118 2.80 2.33 3.02
N ASN A 119 2.42 2.64 4.26
CA ASN A 119 3.32 3.26 5.21
C ASN A 119 4.31 2.22 5.73
N CYS A 120 5.54 2.65 6.02
CA CYS A 120 6.56 1.83 6.65
C CYS A 120 6.85 2.36 8.07
N PRO A 121 7.45 1.55 8.96
CA PRO A 121 7.76 1.97 10.34
C PRO A 121 8.71 3.17 10.45
N SER A 122 9.39 3.54 9.37
CA SER A 122 10.34 4.66 9.31
C SER A 122 9.70 6.05 9.34
N ALA A 123 8.37 6.16 9.48
CA ALA A 123 7.64 7.42 9.46
C ALA A 123 7.82 8.24 8.17
N GLY A 124 7.85 7.56 7.02
CA GLY A 124 7.84 8.17 5.69
C GLY A 124 9.22 8.29 5.02
N HIS A 125 10.29 7.83 5.66
CA HIS A 125 11.62 7.71 5.03
C HIS A 125 11.71 6.56 4.02
N ASP A 126 10.72 5.67 4.03
CA ASP A 126 10.43 4.73 2.98
C ASP A 126 8.92 4.46 2.85
N MET A 127 8.50 4.07 1.65
CA MET A 127 7.10 3.85 1.29
C MET A 127 6.95 2.67 0.35
N ILE A 128 5.77 2.04 0.36
CA ILE A 128 5.36 1.06 -0.64
C ILE A 128 4.46 1.72 -1.69
N ALA A 129 4.74 1.44 -2.96
CA ALA A 129 4.05 2.03 -4.10
C ALA A 129 3.57 0.97 -5.10
N LEU A 130 2.42 1.27 -5.71
CA LEU A 130 1.99 0.70 -6.98
C LEU A 130 2.75 1.45 -8.08
N ASP A 131 3.63 0.78 -8.81
CA ASP A 131 4.48 1.36 -9.84
C ASP A 131 3.90 1.11 -11.24
N TYR A 132 3.43 2.19 -11.87
CA TYR A 132 2.75 2.18 -13.16
C TYR A 132 3.68 2.48 -14.34
N ARG A 133 4.98 2.75 -14.09
CA ARG A 133 5.92 3.19 -15.15
C ARG A 133 5.99 2.24 -16.35
N LYS A 134 5.77 0.93 -16.12
CA LYS A 134 5.81 -0.10 -17.17
C LYS A 134 4.46 -0.37 -17.83
N CYS A 135 3.36 -0.28 -17.07
CA CYS A 135 2.04 -0.70 -17.51
C CYS A 135 1.13 0.46 -17.97
N GLY A 136 1.53 1.71 -17.70
CA GLY A 136 0.73 2.90 -17.98
C GLY A 136 -0.42 3.09 -16.98
N LEU A 137 -1.10 4.25 -17.05
CA LEU A 137 -2.06 4.74 -16.05
C LEU A 137 -3.25 3.81 -15.75
N SER A 138 -3.55 2.87 -16.65
CA SER A 138 -4.67 1.93 -16.54
C SER A 138 -4.27 0.46 -16.61
N GLY A 139 -2.97 0.17 -16.50
CA GLY A 139 -2.45 -1.20 -16.51
C GLY A 139 -2.44 -1.85 -15.12
N ILE A 140 -1.87 -3.05 -15.04
CA ILE A 140 -1.64 -3.76 -13.78
C ILE A 140 -0.25 -3.35 -13.24
N PRO A 141 -0.17 -2.55 -12.16
CA PRO A 141 1.10 -2.09 -11.61
C PRO A 141 1.80 -3.19 -10.81
N GLN A 142 3.13 -3.15 -10.84
CA GLN A 142 3.96 -3.92 -9.90
C GLN A 142 3.99 -3.21 -8.54
N VAL A 143 4.33 -3.94 -7.48
CA VAL A 143 4.54 -3.36 -6.14
C VAL A 143 6.03 -3.17 -5.90
N VAL A 144 6.40 -1.99 -5.41
CA VAL A 144 7.78 -1.62 -5.11
C VAL A 144 7.92 -0.94 -3.75
N HIS A 145 9.09 -1.08 -3.15
CA HIS A 145 9.56 -0.27 -2.03
C HIS A 145 10.39 0.90 -2.56
N VAL A 146 10.25 2.09 -1.96
CA VAL A 146 11.01 3.28 -2.31
C VAL A 146 11.65 3.85 -1.06
N ALA A 147 12.98 3.91 -1.03
CA ALA A 147 13.75 4.39 0.13
C ALA A 147 14.29 5.81 -0.10
N GLN A 148 13.69 6.82 0.55
CA GLN A 148 14.12 8.22 0.45
C GLN A 148 15.59 8.39 0.84
N VAL A 149 16.00 7.75 1.94
CA VAL A 149 17.36 7.83 2.50
C VAL A 149 18.45 7.24 1.58
N SER A 150 18.06 6.56 0.50
CA SER A 150 18.96 5.99 -0.52
C SER A 150 18.67 6.57 -1.91
N ASP A 151 18.50 7.89 -2.00
CA ASP A 151 18.23 8.60 -3.26
C ASP A 151 17.01 8.03 -4.00
N TYR A 152 15.95 7.76 -3.24
CA TYR A 152 14.72 7.13 -3.74
C TYR A 152 14.95 5.81 -4.47
N LYS A 153 15.91 4.99 -4.01
CA LYS A 153 16.13 3.63 -4.54
C LYS A 153 14.80 2.87 -4.56
N ILE A 154 14.45 2.35 -5.74
CA ILE A 154 13.25 1.55 -5.96
C ILE A 154 13.62 0.07 -5.97
N THR A 155 13.00 -0.71 -5.09
CA THR A 155 13.21 -2.16 -4.96
C THR A 155 11.92 -2.89 -5.34
N PHE A 156 12.00 -3.85 -6.25
CA PHE A 156 10.84 -4.65 -6.65
C PHE A 156 10.40 -5.58 -5.51
N LEU A 157 9.08 -5.73 -5.32
CA LEU A 157 8.50 -6.64 -4.31
C LEU A 157 7.61 -7.72 -4.93
N ALA A 158 6.64 -7.33 -5.76
CA ALA A 158 5.66 -8.26 -6.34
C ALA A 158 5.16 -7.80 -7.70
N HIS A 159 4.66 -8.72 -8.54
CA HIS A 159 4.13 -8.37 -9.85
C HIS A 159 2.73 -7.76 -9.79
N THR A 160 1.98 -8.04 -8.73
CA THR A 160 0.64 -7.51 -8.50
C THR A 160 0.44 -7.15 -7.02
N PHE A 161 -0.58 -6.35 -6.74
CA PHE A 161 -0.97 -6.05 -5.36
C PHE A 161 -1.46 -7.30 -4.60
N GLU A 162 -2.18 -8.19 -5.28
CA GLU A 162 -2.61 -9.47 -4.72
C GLU A 162 -1.44 -10.32 -4.24
N GLU A 163 -0.41 -10.48 -5.08
CA GLU A 163 0.81 -11.22 -4.74
C GLU A 163 1.51 -10.58 -3.53
N PHE A 164 1.56 -9.25 -3.46
CA PHE A 164 2.12 -8.54 -2.31
C PHE A 164 1.37 -8.87 -1.02
N VAL A 165 0.03 -8.76 -1.03
CA VAL A 165 -0.82 -9.04 0.13
C VAL A 165 -0.68 -10.49 0.59
N LYS A 166 -0.72 -11.45 -0.35
CA LYS A 166 -0.56 -12.89 -0.05
C LYS A 166 0.84 -13.25 0.44
N GLY A 167 1.85 -12.46 0.07
CA GLY A 167 3.25 -12.68 0.46
C GLY A 167 3.66 -12.07 1.80
N LEU A 168 2.76 -11.33 2.48
CA LEU A 168 3.03 -10.78 3.80
C LEU A 168 3.15 -11.89 4.86
N VAL A 169 4.24 -11.87 5.62
CA VAL A 169 4.55 -12.80 6.70
C VAL A 169 4.70 -12.07 8.05
N PRO A 170 4.60 -12.79 9.18
CA PRO A 170 4.92 -12.20 10.48
C PRO A 170 6.35 -11.69 10.52
N ASP A 171 6.56 -10.54 11.16
CA ASP A 171 7.89 -9.89 11.28
C ASP A 171 8.93 -10.82 11.95
N HIS A 172 8.49 -11.59 12.96
CA HIS A 172 9.34 -12.53 13.70
C HIS A 172 9.93 -13.69 12.87
N VAL A 173 9.56 -13.83 11.59
CA VAL A 173 10.21 -14.76 10.67
C VAL A 173 11.65 -14.33 10.37
N PHE A 174 12.00 -13.06 10.60
CA PHE A 174 13.31 -12.47 10.31
C PHE A 174 14.16 -12.17 11.56
N ASP A 175 13.69 -12.59 12.74
CA ASP A 175 14.43 -12.49 14.03
C ASP A 175 15.60 -13.49 14.14
#